data_AF-C9LAS7-F1
#
_entry.id   AF-C9LAS7-F1
#
_cell.length_a   1.000
_cell.length_b   1.000
_cell.length_c   1.000
_cell.angle_alpha   90.00
_cell.angle_beta   90.00
_cell.angle_gamma   90.00
#
_symmetry.space_group_name_H-M   'P 1'
#
loop_
_entity.id
_entity.type
_entity.pdbx_description
1 polymer ?
#
loop_
_entity_poly.entity_id
_entity_poly.type
_entity_poly.pdbx_seq_one_letter_code
_entity_poly.pdbx_strand_id
1 'polypeptide(L)' 'MLNSFLQFLSTPYAHKISHQLHDSSPKYVGALLSVFPEARATVESEIENLLNGNADVKTAVKNMADAINKSIEEYNLVNQ' A
#
# COMPACT_ATOMS: atom_id res chain seq x y z
N MET A 1 -0.58 -6.26 15.72
CA MET A 1 0.09 -6.20 14.39
C MET A 1 0.18 -7.56 13.71
N LEU A 2 0.74 -8.62 14.32
CA LEU A 2 0.84 -9.95 13.68
C LEU A 2 -0.53 -10.57 13.27
N ASN A 3 -1.54 -10.45 14.14
CA ASN A 3 -2.88 -11.01 13.88
C ASN A 3 -3.60 -10.31 12.72
N SER A 4 -3.47 -8.99 12.61
CA SER A 4 -4.06 -8.18 11.54
C SER A 4 -3.43 -8.52 10.18
N PHE A 5 -2.14 -8.87 10.16
CA PHE A 5 -1.44 -9.30 8.94
C PHE A 5 -1.90 -10.69 8.47
N LEU A 6 -2.06 -11.66 9.38
CA LEU A 6 -2.62 -12.97 9.04
C LEU A 6 -4.08 -12.88 8.57
N GLN A 7 -4.85 -11.97 9.15
CA GLN A 7 -6.22 -11.68 8.74
C GLN A 7 -6.28 -11.02 7.36
N PHE A 8 -5.31 -10.17 7.02
CA PHE A 8 -5.16 -9.62 5.68
C PHE A 8 -4.85 -10.70 4.64
N LEU A 9 -3.91 -11.61 4.92
CA LEU A 9 -3.54 -12.71 4.03
C LEU A 9 -4.69 -13.68 3.73
N SER A 10 -5.70 -13.73 4.62
CA SER A 10 -6.90 -14.54 4.43
C SER A 10 -8.01 -13.82 3.66
N THR A 11 -7.83 -12.55 3.26
CA THR A 11 -8.82 -11.81 2.47
C THR A 11 -8.78 -12.18 0.98
N PRO A 12 -9.89 -12.00 0.24
CA PRO A 12 -9.91 -12.12 -1.22
C PRO A 12 -8.95 -11.14 -1.93
N TYR A 13 -8.68 -9.98 -1.31
CA TYR A 13 -7.73 -8.99 -1.83
C TYR A 13 -6.30 -9.50 -1.80
N ALA A 14 -5.86 -10.16 -0.73
CA ALA A 14 -4.55 -10.77 -0.67
C ALA A 14 -4.36 -11.90 -1.70
N HIS A 15 -5.41 -12.69 -1.95
CA HIS A 15 -5.38 -13.70 -3.01
C HIS A 15 -5.24 -13.07 -4.41
N LYS A 16 -5.97 -11.98 -4.70
CA LYS A 16 -5.85 -11.26 -5.97
C LYS A 16 -4.45 -10.67 -6.15
N ILE A 17 -3.87 -10.10 -5.10
CA ILE A 17 -2.50 -9.59 -5.12
C ILE A 17 -1.51 -10.74 -5.32
N SER A 18 -1.69 -11.90 -4.67
CA SER A 18 -0.88 -13.11 -4.87
C SER A 18 -0.91 -13.58 -6.33
N HIS A 19 -2.09 -13.58 -6.97
CA HIS A 19 -2.19 -13.88 -8.40
C HIS A 19 -1.48 -12.83 -9.27
N GLN A 20 -1.66 -11.53 -8.97
CA GLN A 20 -0.93 -10.45 -9.66
C GLN A 20 0.60 -10.55 -9.46
N LEU A 21 1.04 -11.01 -8.29
CA LEU A 21 2.45 -11.26 -7.98
C LEU A 21 2.98 -12.47 -8.75
N HIS A 22 2.25 -13.58 -8.75
CA HIS A 22 2.62 -14.81 -9.46
C HIS A 22 2.73 -14.60 -10.98
N ASP A 23 1.88 -13.73 -11.53
CA ASP A 23 1.90 -13.38 -12.95
C ASP A 23 2.89 -12.24 -13.28
N SER A 24 3.50 -11.62 -12.28
CA SER A 24 4.51 -10.56 -12.44
C SER A 24 5.93 -11.14 -12.50
N SER A 25 6.85 -10.44 -13.19
CA SER A 25 8.25 -10.86 -13.19
C SER A 25 8.82 -10.83 -11.77
N PRO A 26 9.78 -11.71 -11.39
CA PRO A 26 10.35 -11.76 -10.04
C PRO A 26 10.88 -10.41 -9.52
N LYS A 27 11.29 -9.52 -10.43
CA LYS A 27 11.74 -8.15 -10.13
C LYS A 27 10.60 -7.25 -9.61
N TYR A 28 9.36 -7.47 -10.04
CA TYR A 28 8.20 -6.67 -9.64
C TYR A 28 7.49 -7.23 -8.40
N VAL A 29 7.69 -8.50 -8.08
CA VAL A 29 7.17 -9.15 -6.87
C VAL A 29 7.67 -8.47 -5.60
N GLY A 30 8.98 -8.16 -5.55
CA GLY A 30 9.58 -7.45 -4.42
C GLY A 30 9.03 -6.03 -4.26
N ALA A 31 8.88 -5.31 -5.38
CA ALA A 31 8.35 -3.95 -5.40
C ALA A 31 6.93 -3.89 -4.85
N LEU A 32 6.05 -4.79 -5.33
CA LEU A 32 4.69 -4.86 -4.84
C LEU A 32 4.64 -5.21 -3.35
N LEU A 33 5.37 -6.22 -2.89
CA LEU A 33 5.33 -6.65 -1.48
C LEU A 33 5.84 -5.58 -0.51
N SER A 34 6.80 -4.76 -0.93
CA SER A 34 7.33 -3.66 -0.12
C SER A 34 6.41 -2.44 -0.11
N VAL A 35 5.78 -2.10 -1.24
CA VAL A 35 4.94 -0.88 -1.37
C VAL A 35 3.51 -1.11 -0.86
N PHE A 36 2.96 -2.32 -1.00
CA PHE A 36 1.56 -2.60 -0.65
C PHE A 36 1.18 -2.32 0.81
N PRO A 37 1.96 -2.78 1.81
CA PRO A 37 1.63 -2.52 3.22
C PRO A 37 1.59 -1.01 3.53
N GLU A 38 2.54 -0.25 2.98
CA GLU A 38 2.65 1.19 3.18
C GLU A 38 1.50 1.94 2.49
N ALA A 39 1.19 1.55 1.25
CA ALA A 39 0.04 2.10 0.52
C ALA A 39 -1.27 1.85 1.26
N ARG A 40 -1.44 0.65 1.84
CA ARG A 40 -2.62 0.32 2.64
C ARG A 40 -2.71 1.17 3.90
N ALA A 41 -1.63 1.25 4.69
CA ALA A 41 -1.61 2.04 5.92
C ALA A 41 -1.89 3.53 5.64
N THR A 42 -1.33 4.06 4.54
CA THR A 42 -1.57 5.44 4.08
C THR A 42 -3.05 5.66 3.75
N VAL A 43 -3.67 4.76 2.98
CA VAL A 43 -5.09 4.87 2.62
C VAL A 43 -5.98 4.82 3.88
N GLU A 44 -5.69 3.93 4.82
CA GLU A 44 -6.41 3.83 6.09
C GLU A 44 -6.29 5.15 6.89
N SER A 45 -5.08 5.69 7.04
CA SER A 45 -4.84 6.95 7.77
C SER A 45 -5.51 8.16 7.12
N GLU A 46 -5.47 8.28 5.80
CA GLU A 46 -6.07 9.41 5.10
C GLU A 46 -7.60 9.33 5.10
N ILE A 47 -8.19 8.13 5.06
CA ILE A 47 -9.63 7.94 5.28
C ILE A 47 -10.03 8.35 6.71
N GLU A 48 -9.23 7.98 7.73
CA GLU A 48 -9.48 8.44 9.10
C GLU A 48 -9.40 9.97 9.22
N ASN A 49 -8.43 10.61 8.57
CA ASN A 49 -8.32 12.07 8.54
C ASN A 49 -9.55 12.73 7.88
N LEU A 50 -10.07 12.14 6.80
CA LEU A 50 -11.29 12.60 6.15
C LEU A 50 -12.52 12.47 7.07
N LEU A 51 -12.70 11.31 7.70
CA LEU A 51 -13.84 11.04 8.57
C LEU A 51 -13.84 11.93 9.82
N ASN A 52 -12.67 12.30 10.33
CA ASN A 52 -12.52 13.20 11.47
C ASN A 52 -12.56 14.68 11.08
N GLY A 53 -12.62 15.02 9.79
CA GLY A 53 -12.60 16.41 9.32
C GLY A 53 -11.24 17.10 9.42
N ASN A 54 -10.16 16.33 9.60
CA ASN A 54 -8.78 16.83 9.67
C ASN A 54 -8.22 17.17 8.27
N ALA A 55 -8.83 16.63 7.22
CA ALA A 55 -8.49 16.90 5.82
C ALA A 55 -9.75 16.95 4.95
N ASP A 56 -9.69 17.67 3.83
CA ASP A 56 -10.69 17.56 2.76
C ASP A 56 -10.32 16.43 1.79
N VAL A 57 -11.29 16.00 0.98
CA VAL A 57 -11.14 14.90 0.01
C VAL A 57 -9.92 15.12 -0.90
N LYS A 58 -9.70 16.36 -1.35
CA LYS A 58 -8.61 16.68 -2.27
C LYS A 58 -7.25 16.52 -1.60
N THR A 59 -7.13 16.96 -0.36
CA THR A 59 -5.90 16.90 0.44
C THR A 59 -5.57 15.47 0.78
N ALA A 60 -6.54 14.68 1.23
CA ALA A 60 -6.34 13.26 1.53
C ALA A 60 -5.90 12.47 0.30
N VAL A 61 -6.55 12.70 -0.86
CA VAL A 61 -6.16 12.02 -2.11
C VAL A 61 -4.75 12.41 -2.55
N LYS A 62 -4.37 13.68 -2.41
CA LYS A 62 -3.00 14.13 -2.70
C LYS A 62 -1.98 13.47 -1.76
N ASN A 63 -2.25 13.45 -0.46
CA ASN A 63 -1.35 12.84 0.53
C ASN A 63 -1.19 11.33 0.29
N MET A 64 -2.28 10.63 -0.05
CA MET A 64 -2.22 9.22 -0.44
C MET A 64 -1.29 9.01 -1.64
N ALA A 65 -1.43 9.81 -2.69
CA ALA A 65 -0.59 9.69 -3.88
C ALA A 65 0.88 10.01 -3.59
N ASP A 66 1.17 11.08 -2.85
CA ASP A 66 2.52 11.50 -2.52
C ASP A 66 3.26 10.43 -1.70
N ALA A 67 2.60 9.86 -0.68
CA ALA A 67 3.19 8.82 0.16
C ALA A 67 3.45 7.51 -0.61
N ILE A 68 2.49 7.06 -1.43
CA ILE A 68 2.65 5.84 -2.25
C ILE A 68 3.80 6.01 -3.26
N ASN A 69 3.88 7.17 -3.93
CA ASN A 69 4.96 7.45 -4.87
C ASN A 69 6.32 7.45 -4.18
N LYS A 70 6.40 8.04 -2.98
CA LYS A 70 7.61 8.00 -2.15
C LYS A 70 8.04 6.57 -1.82
N SER A 71 7.10 5.70 -1.43
CA SER A 71 7.42 4.29 -1.14
C SER A 71 7.95 3.54 -2.37
N ILE A 72 7.46 3.87 -3.57
CA ILE A 72 7.97 3.31 -4.84
C ILE A 72 9.39 3.81 -5.11
N GLU A 73 9.65 5.10 -4.92
CA GLU A 73 10.99 5.69 -5.08
C GLU A 73 12.00 5.07 -4.11
N GLU A 74 11.63 4.93 -2.83
CA GLU A 74 12.46 4.28 -1.81
C GLU A 74 12.79 2.83 -2.17
N TYR A 75 11.81 2.05 -2.64
CA TYR A 75 12.05 0.70 -3.13
C TYR A 75 13.06 0.70 -4.30
N ASN A 76 12.89 1.59 -5.26
CA ASN A 76 13.77 1.67 -6.43
C ASN A 76 15.20 2.10 -6.08
N LEU A 77 15.39 2.95 -5.06
CA LEU A 77 16.71 3.38 -4.60
C LEU A 77 17.49 2.25 -3.91
N VAL A 78 16.80 1.42 -3.12
CA VAL A 78 17.44 0.35 -2.34
C VAL A 78 17.79 -0.87 -3.19
N ASN A 79 17.11 -1.08 -4.32
CA ASN A 79 17.22 -2.28 -5.16
C ASN A 79 17.87 -2.02 -6.54
N GLN A 80 18.78 -1.03 -6.63
CA GLN A 80 19.58 -0.78 -7.85
C GLN A 80 20.66 -1.84 -8.08
#